data_AF-A0AAV3PFN0-F1
#
_entry.id   AF-A0AAV3PFN0-F1
#
_cell.length_a   1.000
_cell.length_b   1.000
_cell.length_c   1.000
_cell.angle_alpha   90.00
_cell.angle_beta   90.00
_cell.angle_gamma   90.00
#
_symmetry.space_group_name_H-M   'P 1'
#
loop_
_entity.id
_entity.type
_entity.pdbx_description
1 polymer ?
#
loop_
_entity_poly.entity_id
_entity_poly.type
_entity_poly.pdbx_seq_one_letter_code
_entity_poly.pdbx_strand_id
1 'polypeptide(L)'
;MLVDTGSLVDILCLDAYLKLGMSREQIGLVSNPLVGFTGDVVSPLGVSNLMIIMGRNPQQAAKMVELTIMDMADGANNGIIGRPTLSQFEAVVSVIHLNMKFLTQDMTGEIQGSQKKARGCYLAYTKR
;
A
#
# COMPACT_ATOMS: atom_id res chain seq x y z
N MET A 1 -6.33 1.48 0.45
CA MET A 1 -5.12 0.63 0.42
C MET A 1 -5.19 -0.38 1.52
N LEU A 2 -4.62 -1.55 1.28
CA LEU A 2 -4.39 -2.57 2.28
C LEU A 2 -3.05 -2.30 2.98
N VAL A 3 -2.98 -2.53 4.28
CA VAL A 3 -1.71 -2.56 5.03
C VAL A 3 -1.37 -4.02 5.25
N ASP A 4 -0.21 -4.46 4.76
CA ASP A 4 0.21 -5.85 4.77
C ASP A 4 1.65 -5.98 5.32
N THR A 5 1.77 -6.39 6.57
CA THR A 5 3.07 -6.64 7.20
C THR A 5 3.79 -7.88 6.63
N GLY A 6 3.09 -8.72 5.87
CA GLY A 6 3.63 -9.88 5.16
C GLY A 6 4.26 -9.53 3.82
N SER A 7 3.87 -8.42 3.20
CA SER A 7 4.38 -8.02 1.88
C SER A 7 5.81 -7.48 1.93
N LEU A 8 6.67 -7.96 1.03
CA LEU A 8 8.02 -7.44 0.80
C LEU A 8 8.07 -6.21 -0.11
N VAL A 9 6.95 -5.89 -0.74
CA VAL A 9 6.86 -4.84 -1.74
C VAL A 9 5.67 -3.93 -1.46
N ASP A 10 5.81 -2.66 -1.81
CA ASP A 10 4.69 -1.73 -1.86
C ASP A 10 4.10 -1.74 -3.27
N ILE A 11 2.77 -1.83 -3.38
CA ILE A 11 2.08 -2.00 -4.65
C ILE A 11 1.05 -0.89 -4.82
N LEU A 12 0.95 -0.34 -6.03
CA LEU A 12 -0.11 0.57 -6.42
C LEU A 12 -0.78 0.09 -7.71
N CYS A 13 -2.10 0.07 -7.75
CA CYS A 13 -2.83 -0.19 -9.00
C CYS A 13 -2.54 0.91 -10.01
N LEU A 14 -2.40 0.53 -11.27
CA LEU A 14 -2.32 1.47 -12.37
C LEU A 14 -3.47 2.49 -12.37
N ASP A 15 -4.70 2.04 -12.13
CA ASP A 15 -5.86 2.94 -12.01
C ASP A 15 -5.71 4.00 -10.92
N ALA A 16 -5.15 3.61 -9.76
CA ALA A 16 -4.91 4.54 -8.66
C ALA A 16 -3.79 5.51 -9.03
N TYR A 17 -2.73 5.03 -9.68
CA TYR A 17 -1.63 5.83 -10.19
C TYR A 17 -2.10 6.91 -11.16
N LEU A 18 -2.94 6.54 -12.14
CA LEU A 18 -3.53 7.47 -13.10
C LEU A 18 -4.49 8.47 -12.43
N LYS A 19 -5.28 8.04 -11.45
CA LYS A 19 -6.17 8.93 -10.66
C LYS A 19 -5.42 9.96 -9.82
N LEU A 20 -4.14 9.72 -9.51
CA LEU A 20 -3.25 10.69 -8.87
C LEU A 20 -2.70 11.73 -9.87
N GLY A 21 -3.07 11.65 -11.15
CA GLY A 21 -2.60 12.55 -12.20
C GLY A 21 -1.23 12.17 -12.77
N MET A 22 -0.73 10.97 -12.45
CA MET A 22 0.52 10.46 -12.99
C MET A 22 0.30 9.83 -14.36
N SER A 23 1.32 9.86 -15.20
CA SER A 23 1.27 9.35 -16.58
C SER A 23 1.99 8.01 -16.71
N ARG A 24 1.49 7.12 -17.58
CA ARG A 24 2.10 5.78 -17.80
C ARG A 24 3.56 5.87 -18.24
N GLU A 25 3.94 6.93 -18.95
CA GLU A 25 5.28 7.18 -19.45
C GLU A 25 6.29 7.47 -18.33
N GLN A 26 5.81 7.80 -17.12
CA GLN A 26 6.64 8.05 -15.94
C GLN A 26 6.92 6.77 -15.13
N ILE A 27 6.37 5.63 -15.57
CA ILE A 27 6.63 4.33 -14.94
C ILE A 27 8.01 3.85 -15.39
N GLY A 28 8.91 3.67 -14.43
CA GLY A 28 10.25 3.14 -14.66
C GLY A 28 10.23 1.63 -14.92
N LEU A 29 11.19 1.15 -15.69
CA LEU A 29 11.34 -0.27 -15.97
C LEU A 29 11.75 -1.05 -14.71
N VAL A 30 11.22 -2.26 -14.57
CA VAL A 30 11.66 -3.24 -13.57
C VAL A 30 11.83 -4.60 -14.23
N SER A 31 12.86 -5.34 -13.86
CA SER A 31 13.19 -6.62 -14.49
C SER A 31 12.65 -7.83 -13.74
N ASN A 32 12.25 -7.65 -12.48
CA ASN A 32 11.99 -8.76 -11.58
C ASN A 32 10.48 -8.97 -11.40
N PRO A 33 9.94 -10.17 -11.67
CA PRO A 33 8.56 -10.48 -11.35
C PRO A 33 8.37 -10.60 -9.85
N LEU A 34 7.13 -10.40 -9.39
CA LEU A 34 6.74 -10.68 -8.02
C LEU A 34 6.30 -12.13 -7.90
N VAL A 35 6.75 -12.80 -6.85
CA VAL A 35 6.38 -14.18 -6.55
C VAL A 35 5.55 -14.21 -5.28
N GLY A 36 4.31 -14.67 -5.41
CA GLY A 36 3.38 -14.86 -4.31
C GLY A 36 3.71 -16.09 -3.48
N PHE A 37 3.09 -16.19 -2.30
CA PHE A 37 3.28 -17.33 -1.40
C PHE A 37 2.88 -18.67 -2.02
N THR A 38 1.86 -18.67 -2.88
CA THR A 38 1.38 -19.83 -3.65
C THR A 38 2.29 -20.21 -4.82
N GLY A 39 3.38 -19.46 -5.05
CA GLY A 39 4.25 -19.62 -6.21
C GLY A 39 3.75 -18.89 -7.45
N ASP A 40 2.61 -18.20 -7.37
CA ASP A 40 2.08 -17.39 -8.47
C ASP A 40 3.08 -16.29 -8.82
N VAL A 41 3.40 -16.18 -10.11
CA VAL A 41 4.34 -15.18 -10.63
C VAL A 41 3.56 -14.12 -11.38
N VAL A 42 3.72 -12.87 -10.98
CA VAL A 42 3.08 -11.72 -11.62
C VAL A 42 4.11 -10.70 -12.02
N SER A 43 4.02 -10.23 -13.27
CA SER A 43 4.94 -9.23 -13.80
C SER A 43 4.36 -7.84 -13.54
N PRO A 44 5.07 -6.98 -12.77
CA PRO A 44 4.68 -5.58 -12.63
C PRO A 44 4.87 -4.82 -13.95
N LEU A 45 4.15 -3.71 -14.09
CA LEU A 45 4.36 -2.76 -15.18
C LEU A 45 5.67 -1.99 -15.01
N GLY A 46 6.10 -1.81 -13.76
CA GLY A 46 7.29 -1.03 -13.43
C GLY A 46 7.27 -0.51 -12.00
N VAL A 47 8.08 0.50 -11.75
CA VAL A 47 8.17 1.20 -10.47
C VAL A 47 8.02 2.71 -10.62
N SER A 48 7.58 3.39 -9.57
CA SER A 48 7.53 4.86 -9.53
C SER A 48 7.78 5.38 -8.13
N ASN A 49 8.57 6.44 -8.01
CA ASN A 49 8.83 7.11 -6.74
C ASN A 49 7.73 8.15 -6.46
N LEU A 50 6.91 7.91 -5.44
CA LEU A 50 5.82 8.81 -5.03
C LEU A 50 5.98 9.25 -3.58
N MET A 51 5.56 10.48 -3.30
CA MET A 51 5.46 10.97 -1.92
C MET A 51 4.24 10.34 -1.26
N ILE A 52 4.45 9.52 -0.24
CA ILE A 52 3.38 9.02 0.62
C ILE A 52 3.24 9.95 1.81
N ILE A 53 2.02 10.43 2.04
CA ILE A 53 1.66 11.21 3.22
C ILE A 53 0.82 10.31 4.13
N MET A 54 1.33 10.08 5.33
CA MET A 54 0.67 9.26 6.35
C MET A 54 0.09 10.18 7.43
N GLY A 55 -1.18 9.98 7.76
CA GLY A 55 -1.90 10.76 8.78
C GLY A 55 -2.53 12.04 8.25
N ARG A 56 -2.77 12.98 9.17
CA ARG A 56 -3.33 14.31 8.90
C ARG A 56 -2.70 15.33 9.84
N ASN A 57 -2.56 16.57 9.40
CA ASN A 57 -2.08 17.65 10.25
C ASN A 57 -2.85 17.72 11.59
N PRO A 58 -2.16 17.91 12.73
CA PRO A 58 -0.70 18.11 12.87
C PRO A 58 0.11 16.79 12.94
N GLN A 59 -0.55 15.64 13.01
CA GLN A 59 0.06 14.31 13.14
C GLN A 59 0.24 13.63 11.78
N GLN A 60 1.09 14.22 10.92
CA GLN A 60 1.42 13.64 9.63
C GLN A 60 2.92 13.48 9.42
N ALA A 61 3.28 12.53 8.57
CA ALA A 61 4.64 12.35 8.07
C ALA A 61 4.58 12.14 6.54
N ALA A 62 5.60 12.59 5.84
CA ALA A 62 5.72 12.40 4.40
C ALA A 62 7.08 11.76 4.08
N LYS A 63 7.07 10.72 3.25
CA LYS A 63 8.28 10.01 2.79
C LYS A 63 8.16 9.70 1.30
N MET A 64 9.28 9.83 0.59
CA MET A 64 9.38 9.33 -0.78
C MET A 64 9.53 7.82 -0.75
N VAL A 65 8.65 7.12 -1.46
CA VAL A 65 8.57 5.66 -1.50
C VAL A 65 8.58 5.21 -2.95
N GLU A 66 9.36 4.18 -3.24
CA GLU A 66 9.28 3.44 -4.50
C GLU A 66 8.11 2.46 -4.46
N LEU A 67 7.13 2.66 -5.34
CA LEU A 67 5.95 1.81 -5.47
C LEU A 67 6.05 0.96 -6.72
N THR A 68 5.74 -0.33 -6.58
CA THR A 68 5.56 -1.22 -7.73
C THR A 68 4.19 -0.99 -8.36
N ILE A 69 4.16 -0.67 -9.64
CA ILE A 69 2.92 -0.41 -10.39
C ILE A 69 2.45 -1.71 -11.03
N MET A 70 1.20 -2.08 -10.72
CA MET A 70 0.58 -3.32 -11.19
C MET A 70 -0.66 -3.03 -12.03
N ASP A 71 -0.79 -3.75 -13.14
CA ASP A 71 -2.06 -3.86 -13.85
C ASP A 71 -2.90 -4.95 -13.19
N MET A 72 -3.95 -4.54 -12.47
CA MET A 72 -4.81 -5.44 -11.70
C MET A 72 -6.20 -5.44 -12.28
N ALA A 73 -6.90 -6.59 -12.21
CA ALA A 73 -8.28 -6.69 -12.64
C ALA A 73 -9.21 -5.71 -11.88
N ASP A 74 -10.27 -5.28 -12.57
CA ASP A 74 -11.28 -4.36 -12.06
C ASP A 74 -11.83 -4.82 -10.69
N GLY A 75 -11.79 -3.92 -9.70
CA GLY A 75 -12.27 -4.19 -8.34
C GLY A 75 -11.20 -4.60 -7.33
N ALA A 76 -9.94 -4.76 -7.74
CA ALA A 76 -8.82 -4.90 -6.82
C ALA A 76 -8.62 -3.61 -5.97
N ASN A 77 -8.17 -3.77 -4.71
CA ASN A 77 -7.87 -2.64 -3.82
C ASN A 77 -6.88 -1.68 -4.48
N ASN A 78 -7.00 -0.36 -4.27
CA ASN A 78 -6.11 0.67 -4.84
C ASN A 78 -4.58 0.42 -4.70
N GLY A 79 -4.14 -0.47 -3.81
CA GLY A 79 -2.73 -0.78 -3.57
C GLY A 79 -2.48 -1.43 -2.19
N ILE A 80 -1.25 -1.86 -1.96
CA ILE A 80 -0.72 -2.47 -0.73
C ILE A 80 0.43 -1.60 -0.19
N ILE A 81 0.36 -1.27 1.10
CA ILE A 81 1.49 -0.79 1.90
C ILE A 81 2.10 -1.99 2.60
N GLY A 82 3.27 -2.40 2.12
CA GLY A 82 4.08 -3.49 2.62
C GLY A 82 5.10 -3.07 3.67
N ARG A 83 5.99 -4.01 4.02
CA ARG A 83 7.08 -3.77 4.97
C ARG A 83 8.02 -2.62 4.62
N PRO A 84 8.40 -2.36 3.35
CA PRO A 84 9.35 -1.30 3.06
C PRO A 84 8.84 0.07 3.52
N THR A 85 7.63 0.47 3.12
CA THR A 85 7.00 1.69 3.62
C THR A 85 6.76 1.66 5.12
N LEU A 86 6.20 0.57 5.67
CA LEU A 86 5.95 0.50 7.12
C LEU A 86 7.23 0.71 7.94
N SER A 87 8.36 0.15 7.48
CA SER A 87 9.65 0.35 8.12
C SER A 87 10.14 1.79 8.00
N GLN A 88 9.94 2.46 6.86
CA GLN A 88 10.34 3.86 6.67
C GLN A 88 9.56 4.85 7.56
N PHE A 89 8.34 4.50 7.92
CA PHE A 89 7.48 5.27 8.83
C PHE A 89 7.59 4.84 10.29
N GLU A 90 8.44 3.85 10.60
CA GLU A 90 8.55 3.23 11.93
C GLU A 90 7.17 2.79 12.46
N ALA A 91 6.38 2.22 11.56
CA ALA A 91 4.98 1.95 11.80
C ALA A 91 4.76 0.68 12.63
N VAL A 92 3.86 0.77 13.61
CA VAL A 92 3.38 -0.35 14.42
C VAL A 92 1.92 -0.60 14.07
N VAL A 93 1.63 -1.78 13.54
CA VAL A 93 0.29 -2.19 13.11
C VAL A 93 -0.34 -3.11 14.16
N SER A 94 -1.49 -2.71 14.68
CA SER A 94 -2.33 -3.50 15.56
C SER A 94 -3.51 -4.06 14.78
N VAL A 95 -3.41 -5.34 14.39
CA VAL A 95 -4.46 -6.05 13.63
C VAL A 95 -5.77 -6.12 14.41
N ILE A 96 -5.73 -6.40 15.71
CA ILE A 96 -6.94 -6.55 16.55
C ILE A 96 -7.76 -5.26 16.65
N HIS A 97 -7.08 -4.11 16.70
CA HIS A 97 -7.72 -2.80 16.77
C HIS A 97 -7.94 -2.19 15.37
N LEU A 98 -7.46 -2.85 14.31
CA LEU A 98 -7.31 -2.28 12.96
C LEU A 98 -6.72 -0.87 12.99
N ASN A 99 -5.62 -0.70 13.72
CA ASN A 99 -5.01 0.60 13.95
C ASN A 99 -3.52 0.55 13.61
N MET A 100 -2.99 1.68 13.16
CA MET A 100 -1.57 1.83 12.85
C MET A 100 -1.05 3.11 13.48
N LYS A 101 0.05 3.00 14.23
CA LYS A 101 0.82 4.14 14.73
C LYS A 101 2.11 4.27 13.93
N PHE A 102 2.62 5.49 13.80
CA PHE A 102 3.85 5.76 13.06
C PHE A 102 4.54 7.00 13.65
N LEU A 103 5.83 7.16 13.35
CA LEU A 103 6.61 8.29 13.84
C LEU A 103 6.39 9.53 12.96
N THR A 104 6.17 10.69 13.59
CA THR A 104 6.25 12.01 12.95
C THR A 104 7.44 12.78 13.51
N GLN A 105 7.73 13.98 12.98
CA GLN A 105 8.86 14.78 13.46
C GLN A 105 8.78 15.09 14.96
N ASP A 106 7.57 15.41 15.45
CA ASP A 106 7.38 15.92 16.80
C ASP A 106 6.52 15.01 17.69
N MET A 107 5.83 14.01 17.11
CA MET A 107 4.83 13.19 17.80
C MET A 107 4.71 11.78 17.21
N THR A 108 3.75 11.01 17.74
CA THR A 108 3.24 9.80 17.10
C THR A 108 1.98 10.13 16.32
N GLY A 109 1.91 9.70 15.07
CA GLY A 109 0.70 9.72 14.27
C GLY A 109 -0.09 8.43 14.39
N GLU A 110 -1.40 8.50 14.14
CA GLU A 110 -2.31 7.36 14.23
C GLU A 110 -3.27 7.33 13.04
N ILE A 111 -3.46 6.14 12.46
CA ILE A 111 -4.44 5.87 11.41
C ILE A 111 -5.31 4.70 11.85
N GLN A 112 -6.58 5.01 12.09
CA GLN A 112 -7.61 4.04 12.38
C GLN A 112 -8.21 3.48 11.09
N GLY A 113 -8.14 2.16 10.92
CA GLY A 113 -8.80 1.41 9.86
C GLY A 113 -10.30 1.28 10.10
N SER A 114 -11.05 1.02 9.01
CA SER A 114 -12.51 0.85 9.07
C SER A 114 -12.88 -0.63 9.25
N GLN A 115 -13.37 -1.00 10.44
CA GLN A 115 -13.87 -2.35 10.70
C GLN A 115 -15.01 -2.76 9.76
N LYS A 116 -15.92 -1.83 9.43
CA LYS A 116 -17.03 -2.09 8.49
C LYS A 116 -16.50 -2.49 7.12
N LYS A 117 -15.54 -1.73 6.57
CA LYS A 117 -14.94 -2.04 5.27
C LYS A 117 -14.13 -3.33 5.33
N ALA A 118 -13.32 -3.53 6.38
CA ALA A 118 -12.53 -4.74 6.55
C ALA A 118 -13.42 -6.00 6.60
N ARG A 119 -14.52 -5.97 7.37
CA ARG A 119 -15.51 -7.06 7.39
C ARG A 119 -16.18 -7.27 6.04
N GLY A 120 -16.54 -6.18 5.34
CA GLY A 120 -17.10 -6.26 3.99
C GLY A 120 -16.16 -6.94 3.00
N CYS A 121 -14.88 -6.55 2.99
CA CYS A 121 -13.85 -7.20 2.18
C CYS A 121 -13.71 -8.68 2.55
N TYR A 122 -13.57 -9.00 3.84
CA TYR A 122 -13.46 -10.38 4.30
C TYR A 122 -14.62 -11.23 3.77
N LEU A 123 -15.87 -10.79 3.95
CA LEU A 123 -17.05 -11.52 3.49
C LEU A 123 -17.12 -11.66 1.97
N ALA A 124 -16.64 -10.69 1.20
CA ALA A 124 -16.61 -10.77 -0.26
C ALA A 124 -15.63 -11.85 -0.76
N TYR A 125 -14.53 -12.07 -0.04
CA TYR A 125 -13.51 -13.07 -0.40
C TYR A 125 -13.68 -14.43 0.29
N THR A 126 -14.53 -14.53 1.34
CA THR A 126 -14.81 -15.80 2.03
C THR A 126 -16.15 -16.44 1.69
N LYS A 127 -17.02 -15.77 0.91
CA LYS A 127 -18.20 -16.43 0.35
C LYS A 127 -17.78 -17.33 -0.82
N ARG A 128 -17.60 -18.61 -0.51
CA ARG A 128 -17.76 -19.71 -1.49
C ARG A 128 -19.24 -19.96 -1.72
#